data_AF-A0A968KBF5-F1
#
_entry.id   AF-A0A968KBF5-F1
#
_cell.length_a   1.000
_cell.length_b   1.000
_cell.length_c   1.000
_cell.angle_alpha   90.00
_cell.angle_beta   90.00
_cell.angle_gamma   90.00
#
_symmetry.space_group_name_H-M   'P 1'
#
loop_
_entity.id
_entity.type
_entity.pdbx_description
1 polymer ?
#
loop_
_entity_poly.entity_id
_entity_poly.type
_entity_poly.pdbx_seq_one_letter_code
_entity_poly.pdbx_strand_id
1 'polypeptide(L)'
;DTRFEAPRVPRPFGDTDWDSRARAGVSLRGDLDDTEADAGYTVEIAIPWQAFSLDGKSLGPPAIGDEWRANMYVMDLLEDRQQAAAWSPLGTSDFHVPRRFGILAFEGQP
;
A
#
# COMPACT_ATOMS: atom_id res chain seq x y z
N ASP A 1 -12.95 -12.08 12.10
CA ASP A 1 -11.53 -11.90 12.39
C ASP A 1 -11.24 -10.41 12.34
N THR A 2 -11.00 -9.79 13.51
CA THR A 2 -10.84 -8.33 13.67
C THR A 2 -9.37 -7.90 13.59
N ARG A 3 -8.46 -8.80 13.20
CA ARG A 3 -6.99 -8.63 13.22
C ARG A 3 -6.47 -7.39 12.51
N PHE A 4 -7.24 -6.82 11.58
CA PHE A 4 -6.90 -5.63 10.78
C PHE A 4 -7.84 -4.44 11.00
N GLU A 5 -8.77 -4.50 11.95
CA GLU A 5 -9.79 -3.45 12.11
C GLU A 5 -9.32 -2.23 12.93
N ALA A 6 -8.25 -2.38 13.71
CA ALA A 6 -7.68 -1.32 14.53
C ALA A 6 -6.15 -1.43 14.63
N PRO A 7 -5.43 -0.30 14.83
CA PRO A 7 -4.01 -0.29 15.13
C PRO A 7 -3.69 -1.07 16.41
N ARG A 8 -2.58 -1.82 16.43
CA ARG A 8 -2.09 -2.46 17.66
C ARG A 8 -1.38 -1.42 18.53
N VAL A 9 -1.99 -1.01 19.66
CA VAL A 9 -1.42 0.00 20.58
C VAL A 9 -1.39 -0.48 22.04
N PRO A 10 -0.28 -0.32 22.78
CA PRO A 10 1.10 -0.13 22.34
C PRO A 10 1.83 -1.47 22.42
N ARG A 11 2.21 -2.00 21.27
CA ARG A 11 2.84 -3.32 21.11
C ARG A 11 1.90 -4.53 21.24
N PRO A 12 2.23 -5.63 20.56
CA PRO A 12 3.37 -5.77 19.65
C PRO A 12 3.23 -4.84 18.43
N PHE A 13 4.36 -4.24 18.02
CA PHE A 13 4.48 -3.75 16.64
C PHE A 13 4.06 -4.92 15.72
N GLY A 14 3.70 -4.66 14.47
CA GLY A 14 3.36 -5.75 13.55
C GLY A 14 4.45 -6.83 13.45
N ASP A 15 4.29 -7.78 12.55
CA ASP A 15 5.36 -8.73 12.27
C ASP A 15 6.58 -7.98 11.69
N THR A 16 7.59 -7.73 12.51
CA THR A 16 8.78 -6.93 12.15
C THR A 16 9.80 -7.72 11.33
N ASP A 17 9.70 -9.06 11.35
CA ASP A 17 10.56 -9.95 10.59
C ASP A 17 9.99 -10.22 9.19
N TRP A 18 8.75 -9.80 8.94
CA TRP A 18 8.10 -9.92 7.65
C TRP A 18 8.75 -8.99 6.60
N ASP A 19 9.08 -9.56 5.45
CA ASP A 19 9.58 -8.86 4.27
C ASP A 19 8.77 -9.30 3.05
N SER A 20 8.10 -8.35 2.40
CA SER A 20 7.32 -8.58 1.17
C SER A 20 8.15 -9.12 0.01
N ARG A 21 9.47 -8.91 0.00
CA ARG A 21 10.35 -9.12 -1.16
C ARG A 21 9.91 -8.36 -2.42
N ALA A 22 9.13 -7.29 -2.26
CA ALA A 22 8.67 -6.46 -3.36
C ALA A 22 9.87 -5.83 -4.08
N ARG A 23 9.74 -5.67 -5.40
CA ARG A 23 10.69 -4.94 -6.24
C ARG A 23 10.01 -3.67 -6.70
N ALA A 24 10.76 -2.57 -6.71
CA ALA A 24 10.29 -1.29 -7.20
C ALA A 24 11.26 -0.73 -8.24
N GLY A 25 10.71 -0.16 -9.31
CA GLY A 25 11.40 0.72 -10.24
C GLY A 25 10.86 2.13 -10.08
N VAL A 26 11.75 3.13 -10.10
CA VAL A 26 11.37 4.54 -9.98
C VAL A 26 11.96 5.29 -11.17
N SER A 27 11.12 6.00 -11.90
CA SER A 27 11.52 6.96 -12.93
C SER A 27 11.18 8.36 -12.46
N LEU A 28 12.20 9.20 -12.34
CA LEU A 28 12.06 10.59 -11.90
C LEU A 28 11.90 11.52 -13.10
N ARG A 29 11.22 12.64 -12.86
CA ARG A 29 11.21 13.82 -13.73
C ARG A 29 11.60 15.01 -12.86
N GLY A 30 12.87 15.04 -12.50
CA GLY A 30 13.38 15.82 -11.39
C GLY A 30 14.71 15.30 -10.89
N ASP A 31 15.30 16.01 -9.92
CA ASP A 31 16.55 15.66 -9.28
C ASP A 31 16.31 15.25 -7.82
N LEU A 32 17.07 14.26 -7.33
CA LEU A 32 16.96 13.83 -5.93
C LEU A 32 17.74 14.76 -5.01
N ASP A 33 17.25 14.88 -3.78
CA ASP A 33 17.93 15.54 -2.66
C ASP A 33 18.26 17.03 -2.91
N ASP A 34 17.39 17.73 -3.63
CA ASP A 34 17.43 19.19 -3.77
C ASP A 34 16.17 19.87 -3.23
N THR A 35 16.09 21.19 -3.41
CA THR A 35 14.96 22.01 -2.96
C THR A 35 14.09 22.51 -4.11
N GLU A 36 14.41 22.11 -5.34
CA GLU A 36 13.73 22.58 -6.54
C GLU A 36 12.43 21.79 -6.75
N ALA A 37 11.47 22.42 -7.41
CA ALA A 37 10.18 21.77 -7.67
C ALA A 37 10.29 20.81 -8.86
N ASP A 38 10.07 19.53 -8.58
CA ASP A 38 10.05 18.48 -9.61
C ASP A 38 8.72 18.42 -10.40
N ALA A 39 8.79 17.85 -11.60
CA ALA A 39 7.61 17.47 -12.38
C ALA A 39 7.00 16.12 -11.93
N GLY A 40 7.55 15.51 -10.88
CA GLY A 40 7.06 14.30 -10.24
C GLY A 40 7.77 13.03 -10.68
N TYR A 41 7.19 11.88 -10.34
CA TYR A 41 7.81 10.58 -10.55
C TYR A 41 6.79 9.54 -11.00
N THR A 42 7.30 8.38 -11.41
CA THR A 42 6.51 7.18 -11.70
C THR A 42 7.14 6.02 -10.95
N VAL A 43 6.33 5.27 -10.20
CA VAL A 43 6.75 4.06 -9.50
C VAL A 43 6.03 2.87 -10.12
N GLU A 44 6.79 1.82 -10.41
CA GLU A 44 6.28 0.49 -10.72
C GLU A 44 6.67 -0.47 -9.60
N ILE A 45 5.71 -1.25 -9.09
CA ILE A 45 5.93 -2.18 -7.98
C ILE A 45 5.49 -3.58 -8.40
N ALA A 46 6.37 -4.55 -8.21
CA ALA A 46 6.08 -5.97 -8.34
C ALA A 46 6.15 -6.64 -6.96
N ILE A 47 5.00 -7.08 -6.44
CA ILE A 47 4.88 -7.75 -5.15
C ILE A 47 4.74 -9.26 -5.40
N PRO A 48 5.65 -10.11 -4.90
CA PRO A 48 5.50 -11.56 -4.97
C PRO A 48 4.22 -12.03 -4.28
N TRP A 49 3.49 -12.96 -4.88
CA TRP A 49 2.24 -13.48 -4.29
C TRP A 49 2.43 -14.07 -2.89
N GLN A 50 3.61 -14.63 -2.63
CA GLN A 50 3.97 -15.18 -1.33
C GLN A 50 3.95 -14.12 -0.21
N ALA A 51 4.10 -12.83 -0.53
CA ALA A 51 4.01 -11.74 0.44
C ALA A 51 2.63 -11.70 1.15
N PHE A 52 1.58 -12.18 0.50
CA PHE A 52 0.23 -12.19 1.05
C PHE A 52 -0.08 -13.47 1.86
N SER A 53 0.89 -14.36 2.03
CA SER A 53 0.70 -15.60 2.79
C SER A 53 0.55 -15.30 4.29
N LEU A 54 -0.48 -15.86 4.91
CA LEU A 54 -0.76 -15.67 6.34
C LEU A 54 -1.00 -17.02 7.02
N ASP A 55 -0.50 -17.18 8.25
CA ASP A 55 -0.69 -18.37 9.10
C ASP A 55 -0.36 -19.70 8.37
N GLY A 56 0.70 -19.71 7.56
CA GLY A 56 1.14 -20.89 6.80
C GLY A 56 0.35 -21.18 5.52
N LYS A 57 -0.66 -20.37 5.19
CA LYS A 57 -1.40 -20.49 3.93
C LYS A 57 -0.73 -19.65 2.85
N SER A 58 -0.09 -20.30 1.88
CA SER A 58 0.43 -19.61 0.69
C SER A 58 -0.72 -19.04 -0.13
N LEU A 59 -0.62 -17.77 -0.52
CA LEU A 59 -1.50 -17.18 -1.51
C LEU A 59 -0.82 -17.16 -2.89
N GLY A 60 -1.61 -17.44 -3.92
CA GLY A 60 -1.23 -17.34 -5.33
C GLY A 60 -1.80 -16.05 -5.95
N PRO A 61 -1.67 -15.89 -7.29
CA PRO A 61 -2.39 -14.84 -8.00
C PRO A 61 -3.90 -14.96 -7.74
N PRO A 62 -4.65 -13.83 -7.69
CA PRO A 62 -6.09 -13.85 -7.59
C PRO A 62 -6.72 -14.57 -8.78
N ALA A 63 -7.81 -15.29 -8.53
CA ALA A 63 -8.62 -15.87 -9.57
C ALA A 63 -9.45 -14.78 -10.28
N ILE A 64 -9.91 -15.08 -11.50
CA ILE A 64 -10.90 -14.23 -12.18
C ILE A 64 -12.16 -14.18 -11.32
N GLY A 65 -12.66 -12.97 -11.05
CA GLY A 65 -13.80 -12.71 -10.20
C GLY A 65 -13.46 -12.52 -8.72
N ASP A 66 -12.21 -12.68 -8.31
CA ASP A 66 -11.79 -12.31 -6.95
C ASP A 66 -11.89 -10.79 -6.77
N GLU A 67 -12.23 -10.38 -5.55
CA GLU A 67 -12.24 -8.98 -5.13
C GLU A 67 -11.33 -8.78 -3.94
N TRP A 68 -10.37 -7.86 -4.05
CA TRP A 68 -9.49 -7.47 -2.94
C TRP A 68 -9.78 -6.05 -2.48
N ARG A 69 -9.57 -5.80 -1.19
CA ARG A 69 -9.56 -4.43 -0.64
C ARG A 69 -8.15 -3.86 -0.71
N ALA A 70 -8.00 -2.72 -1.37
CA ALA A 70 -6.72 -2.02 -1.45
C ALA A 70 -6.87 -0.50 -1.36
N ASN A 71 -5.79 0.16 -0.98
CA ASN A 71 -5.67 1.61 -1.12
C ASN A 71 -4.25 1.97 -1.52
N MET A 72 -4.09 3.15 -2.09
CA MET A 72 -2.81 3.70 -2.52
C MET A 72 -2.73 5.12 -1.99
N TYR A 73 -1.57 5.47 -1.43
CA TYR A 73 -1.33 6.77 -0.80
C TYR A 73 -0.10 7.41 -1.40
N VAL A 74 -0.17 8.71 -1.65
CA VAL A 74 0.99 9.56 -1.88
C VAL A 74 1.08 10.50 -0.70
N MET A 75 2.25 10.57 -0.07
CA MET A 75 2.49 11.39 1.11
C MET A 75 3.71 12.27 0.83
N ASP A 76 3.53 13.56 1.00
CA ASP A 76 4.57 14.57 0.95
C ASP A 76 4.82 15.07 2.38
N LEU A 77 6.07 14.95 2.81
CA LEU A 77 6.53 15.33 4.14
C LEU A 77 7.32 16.63 4.00
N LEU A 78 6.63 17.74 4.21
CA LEU A 78 7.25 19.06 4.32
C LEU A 78 7.68 19.27 5.79
N GLU A 79 8.62 20.18 6.04
CA GLU A 79 9.27 20.36 7.35
C GLU A 79 8.30 20.45 8.54
N ASP A 80 7.15 21.09 8.36
CA ASP A 80 6.15 21.35 9.40
C ASP A 80 4.77 20.73 9.12
N ARG A 81 4.59 20.07 7.97
CA ARG A 81 3.29 19.56 7.53
C ARG A 81 3.41 18.34 6.65
N GLN A 82 2.44 17.44 6.80
CA GLN A 82 2.22 16.35 5.86
C GLN A 82 1.07 16.71 4.93
N GLN A 83 1.28 16.55 3.62
CA GLN A 83 0.19 16.49 2.65
C GLN A 83 0.05 15.06 2.16
N ALA A 84 -1.19 14.58 2.05
CA ALA A 84 -1.43 13.23 1.56
C ALA A 84 -2.64 13.18 0.65
N ALA A 85 -2.57 12.30 -0.33
CA ALA A 85 -3.69 11.92 -1.18
C ALA A 85 -3.90 10.40 -1.08
N ALA A 86 -5.15 9.98 -1.20
CA ALA A 86 -5.55 8.57 -1.22
C ALA A 86 -6.37 8.28 -2.47
N TRP A 87 -6.21 7.08 -3.04
CA TRP A 87 -7.07 6.62 -4.13
C TRP A 87 -8.53 6.47 -3.66
N SER A 88 -8.75 5.75 -2.56
CA SER A 88 -10.06 5.65 -1.92
C SER A 88 -10.18 6.62 -0.74
N PRO A 89 -11.24 7.45 -0.66
CA PRO A 89 -11.41 8.44 0.41
C PRO A 89 -11.49 7.84 1.82
N LEU A 90 -10.63 8.31 2.73
CA LEU A 90 -10.57 7.85 4.11
C LEU A 90 -11.54 8.60 5.05
N GLY A 91 -11.78 9.90 4.86
CA GLY A 91 -12.63 10.68 5.78
C GLY A 91 -12.15 10.69 7.25
N THR A 92 -10.86 10.39 7.47
CA THR A 92 -10.14 10.39 8.75
C THR A 92 -8.65 10.59 8.47
N SER A 93 -7.87 10.96 9.48
CA SER A 93 -6.41 11.13 9.41
C SER A 93 -5.62 9.83 9.56
N ASP A 94 -6.30 8.69 9.70
CA ASP A 94 -5.69 7.36 9.82
C ASP A 94 -5.75 6.59 8.49
N PHE A 95 -4.61 6.11 8.02
CA PHE A 95 -4.47 5.30 6.80
C PHE A 95 -4.78 3.80 7.01
N HIS A 96 -4.87 3.33 8.26
CA HIS A 96 -5.09 1.93 8.63
C HIS A 96 -6.58 1.62 8.86
N VAL A 97 -7.42 1.95 7.88
CA VAL A 97 -8.88 1.75 7.97
C VAL A 97 -9.35 0.84 6.82
N PRO A 98 -9.11 -0.49 6.86
CA PRO A 98 -9.36 -1.37 5.70
C PRO A 98 -10.78 -1.37 5.18
N ARG A 99 -11.79 -1.09 6.03
CA ARG A 99 -13.20 -0.96 5.59
C ARG A 99 -13.44 0.18 4.59
N ARG A 100 -12.51 1.14 4.48
CA ARG A 100 -12.58 2.28 3.54
C ARG A 100 -11.71 2.10 2.30
N PHE A 101 -11.02 0.97 2.19
CA PHE A 101 -10.24 0.66 1.00
C PHE A 101 -11.19 0.44 -0.18
N GLY A 102 -10.72 0.81 -1.37
CA GLY A 102 -11.43 0.52 -2.61
C GLY A 102 -11.40 -0.98 -2.91
N ILE A 103 -12.18 -1.39 -3.91
CA ILE A 103 -12.22 -2.77 -4.39
C ILE A 103 -11.40 -2.88 -5.67
N LEU A 104 -10.44 -3.80 -5.68
CA LEU A 104 -9.78 -4.31 -6.87
C LEU A 104 -10.56 -5.55 -7.32
N ALA A 105 -11.30 -5.44 -8.43
CA ALA A 105 -11.94 -6.57 -9.08
C ALA A 105 -10.98 -7.16 -10.12
N PHE A 106 -10.63 -8.43 -9.98
CA PHE A 106 -9.70 -9.10 -10.89
C PHE A 106 -10.46 -9.72 -12.06
N GLU A 107 -10.29 -9.13 -13.24
CA GLU A 107 -10.93 -9.58 -14.48
C GLU A 107 -9.93 -10.30 -15.40
N GLY A 108 -10.44 -11.14 -16.29
CA GLY A 108 -9.65 -11.86 -17.27
C GLY A 108 -10.52 -12.65 -18.24
N GLN A 109 -9.91 -13.14 -19.32
CA GLN A 109 -10.53 -14.15 -20.18
C GLN A 109 -10.15 -15.55 -19.66
N PRO A 110 -11.08 -16.51 -19.62
CA PRO A 110 -10.77 -17.89 -19.25
C PRO A 110 -9.81 -18.57 -20.24
#